data_AF-A0A401P827-F1
#
_entry.id   AF-A0A401P827-F1
#
_cell.length_a   1.000
_cell.length_b   1.000
_cell.length_c   1.000
_cell.angle_alpha   90.00
_cell.angle_beta   90.00
_cell.angle_gamma   90.00
#
_symmetry.space_group_name_H-M   'P 1'
#
loop_
_entity.id
_entity.type
_entity.pdbx_description
1 polymer ?
#
loop_
_entity_poly.entity_id
_entity_poly.type
_entity_poly.pdbx_seq_one_letter_code
_entity_poly.pdbx_strand_id
1 'polypeptide(L)'
;NQGLWSIKILLVAAVLLVPIAWVILNFQNQQESEVVKKMLNIFLHNFGKVQKSFPNQEEQLWKRSRIMLQKHINMTVHSEPSILMFAAAWDAKETMQCLTGRIAGAYASAFNSRIMEIDGASKKFLNSDEVKLELDNQLSCGFGDGRKSAVIHHFQDLPPPSTLLFYKYCDHENAAFKDVSLLITVLIDEEKLDPGLNFNLLEETVYDFLVMKFSISGKTGRYNILDADKFSGLWSRIAHVVLPVRPEKEIEENGCKHQ
;
A
#
# COMPACT_ATOMS: atom_id res chain seq x y z
N ASN A 1 44.95 0.54 -48.92
CA ASN A 1 43.55 0.35 -49.39
C ASN A 1 42.65 -0.48 -48.48
N GLN A 2 43.13 -1.50 -47.76
CA GLN A 2 42.26 -2.33 -46.90
C GLN A 2 41.68 -1.56 -45.69
N GLY A 3 42.46 -0.73 -44.99
CA GLY A 3 41.96 0.06 -43.84
C GLY A 3 40.87 1.07 -44.18
N LEU A 4 40.93 1.72 -45.35
CA LEU A 4 39.92 2.68 -45.81
C LEU A 4 38.59 2.00 -46.17
N TRP A 5 38.64 0.76 -46.63
CA TRP A 5 37.46 -0.05 -46.94
C TRP A 5 36.74 -0.51 -45.67
N SER A 6 37.50 -0.97 -44.66
CA SER A 6 36.94 -1.32 -43.35
C SER A 6 36.27 -0.14 -42.65
N ILE A 7 36.85 1.06 -42.73
CA ILE A 7 36.25 2.29 -42.17
C ILE A 7 34.94 2.65 -42.89
N LYS A 8 34.88 2.52 -44.22
CA LYS A 8 33.66 2.79 -44.99
C LYS A 8 32.53 1.81 -44.66
N ILE A 9 32.84 0.52 -44.48
CA ILE A 9 31.86 -0.49 -44.05
C ILE A 9 31.32 -0.16 -42.66
N LEU A 10 32.18 0.23 -41.73
CA LEU A 10 31.79 0.60 -40.37
C LEU A 10 30.88 1.83 -40.34
N LEU A 11 31.17 2.84 -41.18
CA LEU A 11 30.33 4.04 -41.32
C LEU A 11 28.95 3.72 -41.92
N VAL A 12 28.90 2.89 -42.96
CA VAL A 12 27.63 2.47 -43.58
C VAL A 12 26.80 1.62 -42.60
N ALA A 13 27.44 0.71 -41.85
CA ALA A 13 26.77 -0.06 -40.82
C ALA A 13 26.23 0.84 -39.70
N ALA A 14 26.99 1.83 -39.23
CA ALA A 14 26.53 2.79 -38.23
C ALA A 14 25.33 3.63 -38.72
N VAL A 15 25.36 4.10 -39.97
CA VAL A 15 24.27 4.87 -40.58
C VAL A 15 22.98 4.06 -40.70
N LEU A 16 23.07 2.74 -40.85
CA LEU A 16 21.89 1.86 -40.88
C LEU A 16 21.45 1.42 -39.49
N LEU A 17 22.38 1.10 -38.58
CA LEU A 17 22.06 0.56 -37.26
C LEU A 17 21.53 1.61 -36.27
N VAL A 18 22.02 2.85 -36.34
CA VAL A 18 21.56 3.94 -35.46
C VAL A 18 20.07 4.28 -35.63
N PRO A 19 19.53 4.50 -36.86
CA PRO A 19 18.11 4.78 -37.03
C PRO A 19 17.24 3.56 -36.69
N ILE A 20 17.71 2.33 -36.95
CA ILE A 20 17.00 1.12 -36.53
C ILE A 20 16.93 1.03 -35.01
N ALA A 21 18.04 1.23 -34.30
CA ALA A 21 18.07 1.25 -32.84
C ALA A 21 17.19 2.37 -32.28
N TRP A 22 17.18 3.55 -32.89
CA TRP A 22 16.32 4.66 -32.48
C TRP A 22 14.83 4.35 -32.67
N VAL A 23 14.44 3.73 -33.79
CA VAL A 23 13.06 3.28 -34.03
C VAL A 23 12.65 2.20 -33.02
N ILE A 24 13.54 1.25 -32.70
CA ILE A 24 13.27 0.21 -31.69
C ILE A 24 13.06 0.82 -30.30
N LEU A 25 13.94 1.74 -29.87
CA LEU A 25 13.82 2.41 -28.58
C LEU A 25 12.53 3.24 -28.48
N ASN A 26 12.18 3.98 -29.53
CA ASN A 26 10.93 4.74 -29.56
C ASN A 26 9.69 3.82 -29.50
N PHE A 27 9.72 2.70 -30.23
CA PHE A 27 8.62 1.74 -30.20
C PHE A 27 8.46 1.10 -28.81
N GLN A 28 9.56 0.75 -28.15
CA GLN A 28 9.55 0.23 -26.77
C GLN A 28 8.97 1.25 -25.77
N ASN A 29 9.42 2.50 -25.82
CA ASN A 29 8.89 3.57 -24.96
C ASN A 29 7.39 3.81 -25.20
N GLN A 30 6.95 3.77 -26.47
CA GLN A 30 5.54 3.94 -26.81
C GLN A 30 4.68 2.78 -26.27
N GLN A 31 5.18 1.54 -26.38
CA GLN A 31 4.49 0.37 -25.84
C GLN A 31 4.39 0.42 -24.32
N GLU A 32 5.45 0.81 -23.61
CA GLU A 32 5.45 0.97 -22.16
C GLU A 32 4.45 2.04 -21.71
N SER A 33 4.42 3.20 -22.39
CA SER A 33 3.48 4.28 -22.12
C SER A 33 2.01 3.85 -22.29
N GLU A 34 1.68 3.09 -23.34
CA GLU A 34 0.32 2.59 -23.57
C GLU A 34 -0.10 1.53 -22.53
N VAL A 35 0.83 0.69 -22.07
CA VAL A 35 0.56 -0.27 -20.99
C VAL A 35 0.22 0.47 -19.68
N VAL A 36 1.05 1.43 -19.26
CA VAL A 36 0.80 2.23 -18.04
C VAL A 36 -0.54 2.97 -18.13
N LYS A 37 -0.83 3.58 -19.28
CA LYS A 37 -2.10 4.26 -19.53
C LYS A 37 -3.31 3.33 -19.39
N LYS A 38 -3.21 2.09 -19.90
CA LYS A 38 -4.25 1.07 -19.72
C LYS A 38 -4.43 0.69 -18.25
N MET A 39 -3.33 0.48 -17.51
CA MET A 39 -3.39 0.18 -16.08
C MET A 39 -4.08 1.31 -15.29
N LEU A 40 -3.71 2.55 -15.57
CA LEU A 40 -4.33 3.74 -14.96
C LEU A 40 -5.82 3.83 -15.25
N ASN A 41 -6.25 3.57 -16.48
CA ASN A 41 -7.68 3.59 -16.84
C ASN A 41 -8.47 2.51 -16.08
N ILE A 42 -7.92 1.30 -15.94
CA ILE A 42 -8.54 0.22 -15.16
C ILE A 42 -8.67 0.63 -13.69
N PHE A 43 -7.59 1.14 -13.11
CA PHE A 43 -7.59 1.63 -11.73
C PHE A 43 -8.63 2.73 -11.52
N LEU A 44 -8.61 3.80 -12.33
CA LEU A 44 -9.51 4.94 -12.16
C LEU A 44 -10.97 4.55 -12.33
N HIS A 45 -11.28 3.65 -13.26
CA HIS A 45 -12.62 3.11 -13.44
C HIS A 45 -13.10 2.33 -12.22
N ASN A 46 -12.29 1.38 -11.74
CA ASN A 46 -12.66 0.55 -10.59
C ASN A 46 -12.71 1.37 -9.29
N PHE A 47 -11.72 2.24 -9.06
CA PHE A 47 -11.70 3.16 -7.92
C PHE A 47 -12.93 4.08 -7.92
N GLY A 48 -13.35 4.57 -9.09
CA GLY A 48 -14.58 5.35 -9.23
C GLY A 48 -15.85 4.58 -8.88
N LYS A 49 -15.90 3.25 -9.12
CA LYS A 49 -17.01 2.40 -8.65
C LYS A 49 -16.99 2.24 -7.12
N VAL A 50 -15.80 2.05 -6.55
CA VAL A 50 -15.64 2.02 -5.09
C VAL A 50 -16.15 3.32 -4.50
N GLN A 51 -15.69 4.47 -4.96
CA GLN A 51 -16.14 5.77 -4.48
C GLN A 51 -17.67 5.94 -4.49
N LYS A 52 -18.35 5.48 -5.55
CA LYS A 52 -19.83 5.54 -5.64
C LYS A 52 -20.55 4.62 -4.65
N SER A 53 -19.89 3.57 -4.16
CA SER A 53 -20.46 2.58 -3.24
C SER A 53 -20.35 2.99 -1.77
N PHE A 54 -19.63 4.07 -1.45
CA PHE A 54 -19.41 4.56 -0.09
C PHE A 54 -19.68 6.09 -0.04
N PRO A 55 -20.95 6.51 -0.12
CA PRO A 55 -21.32 7.92 -0.25
C PRO A 55 -21.04 8.80 0.98
N ASN A 56 -20.88 8.22 2.18
CA ASN A 56 -20.71 8.96 3.43
C ASN A 56 -19.24 9.28 3.76
N GLN A 57 -18.29 8.88 2.90
CA GLN A 57 -16.87 9.14 3.11
C GLN A 57 -16.48 10.57 2.71
N GLU A 58 -15.48 11.12 3.40
CA GLU A 58 -14.97 12.46 3.13
C GLU A 58 -14.24 12.54 1.77
N GLU A 59 -14.39 13.66 1.06
CA GLU A 59 -13.76 13.87 -0.25
C GLU A 59 -12.23 13.68 -0.21
N GLN A 60 -11.61 14.07 0.91
CA GLN A 60 -10.17 13.98 1.10
C GLN A 60 -9.67 12.53 1.17
N LEU A 61 -10.47 11.58 1.69
CA LEU A 61 -10.14 10.16 1.63
C LEU A 61 -9.96 9.74 0.16
N TRP A 62 -10.95 10.03 -0.69
CA TRP A 62 -10.90 9.67 -2.10
C TRP A 62 -9.76 10.36 -2.83
N LYS A 63 -9.58 11.67 -2.60
CA LYS A 63 -8.56 12.46 -3.26
C LYS A 63 -7.15 11.97 -2.93
N ARG A 64 -6.85 11.78 -1.64
CA ARG A 64 -5.52 11.35 -1.19
C ARG A 64 -5.21 9.91 -1.60
N SER A 65 -6.16 8.98 -1.41
CA SER A 65 -5.98 7.59 -1.85
C SER A 65 -5.75 7.49 -3.36
N ARG A 66 -6.56 8.20 -4.16
CA ARG A 66 -6.41 8.22 -5.62
C ARG A 66 -5.03 8.75 -6.02
N ILE A 67 -4.60 9.88 -5.47
CA ILE A 67 -3.31 10.49 -5.82
C ILE A 67 -2.15 9.54 -5.53
N MET A 68 -2.13 8.93 -4.34
CA MET A 68 -1.02 8.04 -3.95
C MET A 68 -0.95 6.78 -4.83
N LEU A 69 -2.08 6.10 -5.00
CA LEU A 69 -2.15 4.86 -5.77
C LEU A 69 -1.93 5.12 -7.27
N GLN A 70 -2.51 6.19 -7.82
CA GLN A 70 -2.31 6.58 -9.21
C GLN A 70 -0.86 6.96 -9.50
N LYS A 71 -0.24 7.74 -8.61
CA LYS A 71 1.17 8.13 -8.73
C LYS A 71 2.06 6.89 -8.77
N HIS A 72 1.79 5.92 -7.91
CA HIS A 72 2.53 4.67 -7.85
C HIS A 72 2.37 3.83 -9.14
N ILE A 73 1.14 3.63 -9.63
CA ILE A 73 0.89 2.93 -10.92
C ILE A 73 1.60 3.61 -12.10
N ASN A 74 1.74 4.94 -12.06
CA ASN A 74 2.37 5.70 -13.13
C ASN A 74 3.91 5.63 -13.11
N MET A 75 4.53 4.95 -12.15
CA MET A 75 5.98 4.78 -12.08
C MET A 75 6.43 3.57 -12.91
N THR A 76 7.43 3.77 -13.75
CA THR A 76 8.10 2.67 -14.48
C THR A 76 9.08 1.92 -13.58
N VAL A 77 9.74 2.64 -12.66
CA VAL A 77 10.63 2.09 -11.64
C VAL A 77 10.15 2.59 -10.27
N HIS A 78 9.78 1.65 -9.40
CA HIS A 78 9.28 1.96 -8.07
C HIS A 78 10.44 2.02 -7.07
N SER A 79 10.55 3.14 -6.34
CA SER A 79 11.54 3.32 -5.26
C SER A 79 11.06 2.75 -3.92
N GLU A 80 9.75 2.80 -3.69
CA GLU A 80 9.07 2.41 -2.45
C GLU A 80 7.64 1.92 -2.76
N PRO A 81 7.02 1.11 -1.88
CA PRO A 81 5.63 0.70 -2.01
C PRO A 81 4.65 1.85 -1.70
N SER A 82 3.41 1.72 -2.16
CA SER A 82 2.34 2.67 -1.82
C SER A 82 1.65 2.26 -0.52
N ILE A 83 1.84 3.03 0.54
CA ILE A 83 1.35 2.70 1.89
C ILE A 83 0.26 3.69 2.29
N LEU A 84 -0.89 3.17 2.71
CA LEU A 84 -2.01 3.98 3.16
C LEU A 84 -2.58 3.41 4.45
N MET A 85 -2.80 4.26 5.44
CA MET A 85 -3.46 3.88 6.69
C MET A 85 -4.88 4.43 6.72
N PHE A 86 -5.81 3.59 7.16
CA PHE A 86 -7.21 3.93 7.35
C PHE A 86 -7.57 3.72 8.81
N ALA A 87 -8.28 4.67 9.39
CA ALA A 87 -8.68 4.64 10.79
C ALA A 87 -10.20 4.79 10.91
N ALA A 88 -10.79 4.00 11.79
CA ALA A 88 -12.22 4.02 12.10
C ALA A 88 -12.42 3.82 13.60
N ALA A 89 -13.57 4.28 14.10
CA ALA A 89 -14.11 3.88 15.40
C ALA A 89 -15.00 2.64 15.23
N TRP A 90 -15.57 2.13 16.32
CA TRP A 90 -16.38 0.90 16.30
C TRP A 90 -17.62 0.98 15.41
N ASP A 91 -18.22 2.16 15.27
CA ASP A 91 -19.41 2.36 14.43
C ASP A 91 -19.16 2.16 12.92
N ALA A 92 -17.90 2.21 12.47
CA ALA A 92 -17.52 2.11 11.06
C ALA A 92 -16.61 0.89 10.75
N LYS A 93 -16.66 -0.14 11.60
CA LYS A 93 -15.79 -1.31 11.50
C LYS A 93 -15.97 -2.08 10.18
N GLU A 94 -17.20 -2.47 9.85
CA GLU A 94 -17.48 -3.27 8.65
C GLU A 94 -17.22 -2.45 7.38
N THR A 95 -17.54 -1.16 7.43
CA THR A 95 -17.26 -0.20 6.37
C THR A 95 -15.77 -0.10 6.10
N MET A 96 -14.93 0.06 7.13
CA MET A 96 -13.48 0.13 6.95
C MET A 96 -12.91 -1.14 6.32
N GLN A 97 -13.37 -2.31 6.78
CA GLN A 97 -12.96 -3.58 6.19
C GLN A 97 -13.35 -3.67 4.70
N CYS A 98 -14.60 -3.35 4.37
CA CYS A 98 -15.11 -3.41 2.99
C CYS A 98 -14.42 -2.38 2.07
N LEU A 99 -14.26 -1.14 2.56
CA LEU A 99 -13.68 -0.03 1.82
C LEU A 99 -12.23 -0.31 1.46
N THR A 100 -11.41 -0.71 2.44
CA THR A 100 -9.98 -0.97 2.22
C THR A 100 -9.77 -2.18 1.30
N GLY A 101 -10.54 -3.26 1.47
CA GLY A 101 -10.54 -4.40 0.54
C GLY A 101 -10.88 -4.00 -0.89
N ARG A 102 -11.91 -3.16 -1.09
CA ARG A 102 -12.32 -2.68 -2.42
C ARG A 102 -11.32 -1.70 -3.04
N ILE A 103 -10.69 -0.81 -2.26
CA ILE A 103 -9.62 0.08 -2.76
C ILE A 103 -8.39 -0.75 -3.18
N ALA A 104 -7.96 -1.70 -2.34
CA ALA A 104 -6.88 -2.62 -2.67
C ALA A 104 -7.21 -3.44 -3.93
N GLY A 105 -8.47 -3.90 -4.07
CA GLY A 105 -8.95 -4.60 -5.25
C GLY A 105 -8.89 -3.74 -6.52
N ALA A 106 -9.27 -2.46 -6.42
CA ALA A 106 -9.16 -1.52 -7.53
C ALA A 106 -7.69 -1.35 -7.97
N TYR A 107 -6.75 -1.22 -7.03
CA TYR A 107 -5.33 -1.17 -7.34
C TYR A 107 -4.82 -2.47 -7.98
N ALA A 108 -5.09 -3.62 -7.34
CA ALA A 108 -4.66 -4.94 -7.80
C ALA A 108 -5.18 -5.26 -9.23
N SER A 109 -6.39 -4.80 -9.55
CA SER A 109 -7.00 -4.98 -10.88
C SER A 109 -6.23 -4.30 -12.01
N ALA A 110 -5.53 -3.19 -11.75
CA ALA A 110 -4.69 -2.51 -12.73
C ALA A 110 -3.57 -3.43 -13.24
N PHE A 111 -3.13 -4.36 -12.40
CA PHE A 111 -2.08 -5.33 -12.68
C PHE A 111 -2.61 -6.74 -12.96
N ASN A 112 -3.93 -6.91 -13.16
CA ASN A 112 -4.57 -8.21 -13.31
C ASN A 112 -4.22 -9.19 -12.16
N SER A 113 -4.11 -8.66 -10.94
CA SER A 113 -3.74 -9.42 -9.74
C SER A 113 -4.88 -9.44 -8.71
N ARG A 114 -4.73 -10.30 -7.69
CA ARG A 114 -5.64 -10.36 -6.54
C ARG A 114 -5.00 -9.70 -5.33
N ILE A 115 -5.84 -9.33 -4.36
CA ILE A 115 -5.38 -8.81 -3.08
C ILE A 115 -4.96 -9.94 -2.14
N MET A 116 -4.17 -9.60 -1.13
CA MET A 116 -4.01 -10.37 0.10
C MET A 116 -4.76 -9.69 1.23
N GLU A 117 -5.39 -10.46 2.10
CA GLU A 117 -6.00 -9.95 3.31
C GLU A 117 -5.40 -10.68 4.51
N ILE A 118 -4.90 -9.90 5.46
CA ILE A 118 -4.27 -10.39 6.67
C ILE A 118 -4.96 -9.71 7.85
N ASP A 119 -5.60 -10.49 8.70
CA ASP A 119 -6.27 -9.97 9.89
C ASP A 119 -5.39 -10.08 11.14
N GLY A 120 -5.08 -8.95 11.76
CA GLY A 120 -4.34 -8.85 13.01
C GLY A 120 -5.15 -9.32 14.23
N ALA A 121 -6.48 -9.19 14.20
CA ALA A 121 -7.34 -9.63 15.31
C ALA A 121 -7.22 -11.15 15.53
N SER A 122 -7.10 -11.92 14.44
CA SER A 122 -6.85 -13.38 14.48
C SER A 122 -5.50 -13.79 15.09
N LYS A 123 -4.56 -12.84 15.26
CA LYS A 123 -3.17 -13.07 15.67
C LYS A 123 -2.84 -12.53 17.07
N LYS A 124 -3.80 -11.85 17.71
CA LYS A 124 -3.60 -11.07 18.94
C LYS A 124 -2.98 -11.82 20.11
N PHE A 125 -3.37 -13.07 20.31
CA PHE A 125 -2.94 -13.88 21.46
C PHE A 125 -1.85 -14.91 21.10
N LEU A 126 -1.28 -14.82 19.90
CA LEU A 126 -0.25 -15.73 19.43
C LEU A 126 1.15 -15.22 19.81
N ASN A 127 2.14 -16.12 19.74
CA ASN A 127 3.52 -15.76 19.97
C ASN A 127 4.01 -14.76 18.89
N SER A 128 4.72 -13.72 19.31
CA SER A 128 5.14 -12.65 18.41
C SER A 128 6.13 -13.10 17.32
N ASP A 129 7.02 -14.05 17.61
CA ASP A 129 7.98 -14.56 16.64
C ASP A 129 7.30 -15.47 15.61
N GLU A 130 6.31 -16.27 16.04
CA GLU A 130 5.46 -17.08 15.16
C GLU A 130 4.63 -16.18 14.24
N VAL A 131 3.99 -15.14 14.79
CA VAL A 131 3.23 -14.17 13.98
C VAL A 131 4.12 -13.44 13.00
N LYS A 132 5.32 -13.03 13.43
CA LYS A 132 6.28 -12.38 12.54
C LYS A 132 6.68 -13.29 11.37
N LEU A 133 6.97 -14.56 11.64
CA LEU A 133 7.33 -15.53 10.60
C LEU A 133 6.17 -15.77 9.63
N GLU A 134 4.96 -15.94 10.16
CA GLU A 134 3.76 -16.18 9.36
C GLU A 134 3.42 -14.99 8.47
N LEU A 135 3.48 -13.76 9.01
CA LEU A 135 3.29 -12.54 8.23
C LEU A 135 4.35 -12.41 7.13
N ASP A 136 5.61 -12.72 7.43
CA ASP A 136 6.69 -12.65 6.44
C ASP A 136 6.47 -13.64 5.31
N ASN A 137 6.05 -14.87 5.64
CA ASN A 137 5.74 -15.89 4.66
C ASN A 137 4.55 -15.48 3.78
N GLN A 138 3.45 -15.02 4.37
CA GLN A 138 2.27 -14.59 3.61
C GLN A 138 2.58 -13.44 2.64
N LEU A 139 3.30 -12.41 3.11
CA LEU A 139 3.64 -11.25 2.29
C LEU A 139 4.67 -11.61 1.21
N SER A 140 5.76 -12.30 1.57
CA SER A 140 6.81 -12.64 0.61
C SER A 140 6.33 -13.62 -0.47
N CYS A 141 5.58 -14.67 -0.09
CA CYS A 141 5.01 -15.59 -1.07
C CYS A 141 3.99 -14.88 -1.95
N GLY A 142 3.04 -14.15 -1.38
CA GLY A 142 1.99 -13.57 -2.19
C GLY A 142 2.47 -12.46 -3.13
N PHE A 143 3.41 -11.61 -2.69
CA PHE A 143 4.03 -10.64 -3.60
C PHE A 143 4.98 -11.31 -4.61
N GLY A 144 5.72 -12.35 -4.20
CA GLY A 144 6.55 -13.17 -5.09
C GLY A 144 5.73 -13.88 -6.18
N ASP A 145 4.51 -14.29 -5.86
CA ASP A 145 3.54 -14.92 -6.78
C ASP A 145 2.77 -13.89 -7.64
N GLY A 146 3.12 -12.60 -7.54
CA GLY A 146 2.60 -11.54 -8.41
C GLY A 146 1.34 -10.83 -7.91
N ARG A 147 0.91 -11.03 -6.65
CA ARG A 147 -0.09 -10.14 -6.03
C ARG A 147 0.51 -8.74 -5.90
N LYS A 148 -0.30 -7.70 -6.10
CA LYS A 148 0.18 -6.31 -6.08
C LYS A 148 -0.37 -5.48 -4.93
N SER A 149 -1.27 -6.03 -4.13
CA SER A 149 -1.85 -5.30 -3.00
C SER A 149 -2.11 -6.21 -1.81
N ALA A 150 -1.86 -5.70 -0.61
CA ALA A 150 -2.18 -6.35 0.64
C ALA A 150 -2.99 -5.41 1.54
N VAL A 151 -3.98 -5.96 2.25
CA VAL A 151 -4.71 -5.27 3.31
C VAL A 151 -4.35 -5.93 4.64
N ILE A 152 -3.87 -5.12 5.58
CA ILE A 152 -3.55 -5.51 6.95
C ILE A 152 -4.68 -4.97 7.83
N HIS A 153 -5.66 -5.82 8.11
CA HIS A 153 -6.77 -5.47 8.98
C HIS A 153 -6.35 -5.51 10.45
N HIS A 154 -6.91 -4.62 11.27
CA HIS A 154 -6.72 -4.58 12.71
C HIS A 154 -5.24 -4.58 13.13
N PHE A 155 -4.45 -3.67 12.56
CA PHE A 155 -3.02 -3.56 12.83
C PHE A 155 -2.71 -3.40 14.33
N GLN A 156 -3.58 -2.69 15.05
CA GLN A 156 -3.48 -2.48 16.49
C GLN A 156 -3.55 -3.77 17.32
N ASP A 157 -4.06 -4.87 16.75
CA ASP A 157 -4.20 -6.15 17.44
C ASP A 157 -3.04 -7.12 17.16
N LEU A 158 -2.07 -6.75 16.30
CA LEU A 158 -0.86 -7.55 16.13
C LEU A 158 -0.01 -7.55 17.41
N PRO A 159 0.63 -8.68 17.79
CA PRO A 159 1.63 -8.68 18.86
C PRO A 159 2.70 -7.62 18.60
N PRO A 160 3.00 -6.69 19.54
CA PRO A 160 3.79 -5.50 19.23
C PRO A 160 5.14 -5.77 18.57
N PRO A 161 5.97 -6.75 19.01
CA PRO A 161 7.25 -7.00 18.36
C PRO A 161 7.12 -7.55 16.93
N SER A 162 5.98 -8.16 16.56
CA SER A 162 5.75 -8.67 15.21
C SER A 162 5.56 -7.56 14.18
N THR A 163 5.09 -6.39 14.61
CA THR A 163 4.90 -5.22 13.73
C THR A 163 6.23 -4.67 13.22
N LEU A 164 7.36 -4.98 13.87
CA LEU A 164 8.69 -4.66 13.37
C LEU A 164 9.00 -5.31 12.01
N LEU A 165 8.25 -6.34 11.61
CA LEU A 165 8.33 -6.89 10.26
C LEU A 165 8.08 -5.82 9.19
N PHE A 166 7.23 -4.84 9.45
CA PHE A 166 6.86 -3.83 8.46
C PHE A 166 8.03 -2.91 8.10
N TYR A 167 9.13 -2.88 8.86
CA TYR A 167 10.39 -2.29 8.38
C TYR A 167 10.86 -2.93 7.05
N LYS A 168 10.70 -4.25 6.89
CA LYS A 168 11.10 -4.94 5.66
C LYS A 168 10.22 -4.58 4.46
N TYR A 169 8.95 -4.25 4.69
CA TYR A 169 7.95 -4.08 3.64
C TYR A 169 7.52 -2.62 3.41
N CYS A 170 7.84 -1.70 4.32
CA CYS A 170 7.39 -0.31 4.29
C CYS A 170 8.55 0.70 4.29
N ASP A 171 9.79 0.24 4.19
CA ASP A 171 10.94 1.14 4.14
C ASP A 171 11.01 1.92 2.82
N HIS A 172 11.38 3.20 2.93
CA HIS A 172 11.38 4.17 1.83
C HIS A 172 12.47 3.88 0.77
N GLU A 173 13.49 3.09 1.12
CA GLU A 173 14.63 2.80 0.25
C GLU A 173 14.83 1.30 0.03
N ASN A 174 14.62 0.50 1.07
CA ASN A 174 15.02 -0.90 1.13
C ASN A 174 13.85 -1.88 1.27
N ALA A 175 12.61 -1.43 1.00
CA ALA A 175 11.47 -2.33 0.99
C ALA A 175 11.71 -3.53 0.06
N ALA A 176 11.40 -4.73 0.55
CA ALA A 176 11.59 -5.99 -0.17
C ALA A 176 10.79 -6.04 -1.48
N PHE A 177 9.62 -5.41 -1.51
CA PHE A 177 8.76 -5.27 -2.68
C PHE A 177 8.35 -3.81 -2.82
N LYS A 178 8.67 -3.20 -3.97
CA LYS A 178 8.49 -1.76 -4.22
C LYS A 178 7.32 -1.47 -5.14
N ASP A 179 6.98 -2.42 -6.01
CA ASP A 179 5.90 -2.35 -6.99
C ASP A 179 4.57 -2.88 -6.45
N VAL A 180 4.31 -2.66 -5.15
CA VAL A 180 3.12 -3.13 -4.44
C VAL A 180 2.48 -2.02 -3.61
N SER A 181 1.23 -2.24 -3.17
CA SER A 181 0.55 -1.40 -2.18
C SER A 181 0.24 -2.16 -0.89
N LEU A 182 0.34 -1.46 0.24
CA LEU A 182 -0.07 -1.95 1.56
C LEU A 182 -1.09 -0.99 2.15
N LEU A 183 -2.29 -1.50 2.40
CA LEU A 183 -3.36 -0.77 3.06
C LEU A 183 -3.47 -1.29 4.49
N ILE A 184 -3.29 -0.42 5.46
CA ILE A 184 -3.27 -0.76 6.89
C ILE A 184 -4.56 -0.21 7.52
N THR A 185 -5.26 -1.01 8.31
CA THR A 185 -6.45 -0.56 9.03
C THR A 185 -6.20 -0.52 10.53
N VAL A 186 -6.67 0.55 11.18
CA VAL A 186 -6.63 0.73 12.63
C VAL A 186 -8.04 1.00 13.13
N LEU A 187 -8.52 0.13 14.02
CA LEU A 187 -9.79 0.33 14.72
C LEU A 187 -9.50 0.94 16.08
N ILE A 188 -9.85 2.21 16.26
CA ILE A 188 -9.68 2.96 17.51
C ILE A 188 -10.73 2.45 18.52
N ASP A 189 -10.34 2.33 19.80
CA ASP A 189 -11.21 1.89 20.89
C ASP A 189 -12.19 3.00 21.35
N GLU A 190 -12.92 3.58 20.40
CA GLU A 190 -13.95 4.61 20.59
C GLU A 190 -15.25 4.20 19.90
N GLU A 191 -16.39 4.71 20.39
CA GLU A 191 -17.69 4.42 19.76
C GLU A 191 -17.77 5.06 18.36
N LYS A 192 -17.33 6.31 18.23
CA LYS A 192 -17.40 7.12 16.99
C LYS A 192 -16.23 8.07 16.90
N LEU A 193 -15.71 8.28 15.69
CA LEU A 193 -14.73 9.35 15.46
C LEU A 193 -15.40 10.72 15.51
N ASP A 194 -14.72 11.70 16.10
CA ASP A 194 -15.17 13.09 16.10
C ASP A 194 -15.48 13.56 14.64
N PRO A 195 -16.70 14.06 14.36
CA PRO A 195 -17.03 14.64 13.06
C PRO A 195 -16.18 15.85 12.68
N GLY A 196 -15.63 16.58 13.66
CA GLY A 196 -14.76 17.75 13.47
C GLY A 196 -13.26 17.42 13.37
N LEU A 197 -12.90 16.14 13.45
CA LEU A 197 -11.51 15.69 13.43
C LEU A 197 -10.85 16.06 12.08
N ASN A 198 -9.79 16.86 12.13
CA ASN A 198 -8.97 17.14 10.95
C ASN A 198 -7.89 16.05 10.77
N PHE A 199 -7.26 16.00 9.60
CA PHE A 199 -6.25 14.97 9.26
C PHE A 199 -5.04 14.93 10.20
N ASN A 200 -4.56 16.07 10.70
CA ASN A 200 -3.40 16.11 11.58
C ASN A 200 -3.77 15.56 12.96
N LEU A 201 -4.93 15.97 13.48
CA LEU A 201 -5.42 15.48 14.76
C LEU A 201 -5.75 13.98 14.70
N LEU A 202 -6.23 13.49 13.56
CA LEU A 202 -6.42 12.05 13.34
C LEU A 202 -5.11 11.29 13.40
N GLU A 203 -4.07 11.79 12.72
CA GLU A 203 -2.75 11.17 12.73
C GLU A 203 -2.19 11.07 14.16
N GLU A 204 -2.29 12.16 14.93
CA GLU A 204 -1.92 12.20 16.36
C GLU A 204 -2.75 11.21 17.19
N THR A 205 -4.07 11.19 16.99
CA THR A 205 -4.98 10.28 17.71
C THR A 205 -4.64 8.80 17.45
N VAL A 206 -4.37 8.44 16.20
CA VAL A 206 -3.98 7.07 15.82
C VAL A 206 -2.60 6.72 16.38
N TYR A 207 -1.65 7.67 16.35
CA TYR A 207 -0.33 7.49 16.96
C TYR A 207 -0.45 7.17 18.45
N ASP A 208 -1.13 8.04 19.21
CA ASP A 208 -1.31 7.89 20.66
C ASP A 208 -2.06 6.60 21.02
N PHE A 209 -3.08 6.25 20.22
CA PHE A 209 -3.80 5.00 20.37
C PHE A 209 -2.88 3.79 20.21
N LEU A 210 -2.03 3.74 19.18
CA LEU A 210 -1.10 2.63 18.97
C LEU A 210 -0.02 2.57 20.03
N VAL A 211 0.49 3.72 20.51
CA VAL A 211 1.43 3.78 21.65
C VAL A 211 0.82 3.13 22.89
N MET A 212 -0.44 3.45 23.18
CA MET A 212 -1.17 2.86 24.29
C MET A 212 -1.43 1.37 24.06
N LYS A 213 -1.95 1.00 22.89
CA LYS A 213 -2.33 -0.38 22.55
C LYS A 213 -1.14 -1.34 22.61
N PHE A 214 0.01 -0.91 22.12
CA PHE A 214 1.24 -1.69 22.15
C PHE A 214 1.99 -1.62 23.47
N SER A 215 1.49 -0.87 24.47
CA SER A 215 2.12 -0.70 25.78
C SER A 215 3.59 -0.28 25.68
N ILE A 216 3.86 0.69 24.79
CA ILE A 216 5.23 1.10 24.46
C ILE A 216 5.88 1.74 25.70
N SER A 217 6.90 1.06 26.24
CA SER A 217 7.64 1.52 27.41
C SER A 217 8.77 2.47 27.00
N GLY A 218 9.05 3.47 27.83
CA GLY A 218 10.25 4.31 27.70
C GLY A 218 11.57 3.61 28.03
N LYS A 219 11.56 2.33 28.43
CA LYS A 219 12.80 1.54 28.66
C LYS A 219 13.32 0.98 27.33
N THR A 220 14.38 1.57 26.81
CA THR A 220 15.07 1.13 25.60
C THR A 220 15.99 -0.07 25.85
N GLY A 221 16.24 -0.89 24.82
CA GLY A 221 17.44 -1.74 24.80
C GLY A 221 17.29 -3.27 24.74
N ARG A 222 16.08 -3.84 24.61
CA ARG A 222 15.92 -5.27 24.27
C ARG A 222 15.52 -5.43 22.80
N TYR A 223 16.24 -6.28 22.06
CA TYR A 223 16.02 -6.47 20.61
C TYR A 223 14.58 -6.85 20.26
N ASN A 224 13.95 -7.76 21.03
CA ASN A 224 12.58 -8.24 20.80
C ASN A 224 11.48 -7.41 21.48
N ILE A 225 11.77 -6.20 21.98
CA ILE A 225 10.75 -5.30 22.54
C ILE A 225 10.52 -4.15 21.56
N LEU A 226 9.25 -3.81 21.32
CA LEU A 226 8.89 -2.57 20.66
C LEU A 226 9.02 -1.42 21.68
N ASP A 227 10.12 -0.67 21.58
CA ASP A 227 10.35 0.55 22.37
C ASP A 227 9.99 1.80 21.55
N ALA A 228 10.03 2.97 22.19
CA ALA A 228 9.63 4.23 21.58
C ALA A 228 10.43 4.56 20.30
N ASP A 229 11.74 4.28 20.29
CA ASP A 229 12.61 4.54 19.14
C ASP A 229 12.22 3.67 17.93
N LYS A 230 12.01 2.37 18.16
CA LYS A 230 11.58 1.45 17.10
C LYS A 230 10.16 1.75 16.62
N PHE A 231 9.27 2.15 17.52
CA PHE A 231 7.92 2.52 17.09
C PHE A 231 7.90 3.82 16.29
N SER A 232 8.68 4.82 16.69
CA SER A 232 8.83 6.06 15.92
C SER A 232 9.36 5.80 14.50
N GLY A 233 10.39 4.95 14.37
CA GLY A 233 10.90 4.55 13.06
C GLY A 233 9.93 3.69 12.24
N LEU A 234 9.09 2.88 12.90
CA LEU A 234 8.01 2.16 12.23
C LEU A 234 6.93 3.12 11.74
N TRP A 235 6.49 4.04 12.61
CA TRP A 235 5.46 5.03 12.33
C TRP A 235 5.81 5.87 11.09
N SER A 236 7.05 6.35 11.00
CA SER A 236 7.53 7.11 9.84
C SER A 236 7.45 6.35 8.50
N ARG A 237 7.35 5.02 8.55
CA ARG A 237 7.24 4.13 7.38
C ARG A 237 5.80 3.76 7.05
N ILE A 238 4.91 3.73 8.02
CA ILE A 238 3.53 3.24 7.81
C ILE A 238 2.49 4.37 7.76
N ALA A 239 2.80 5.55 8.31
CA ALA A 239 1.88 6.67 8.43
C ALA A 239 2.12 7.77 7.37
N HIS A 240 2.39 7.38 6.11
CA HIS A 240 2.51 8.35 5.00
C HIS A 240 1.21 9.14 4.79
N VAL A 241 0.08 8.47 5.02
CA VAL A 241 -1.24 9.09 5.09
C VAL A 241 -2.11 8.29 6.06
N VAL A 242 -2.87 8.99 6.90
CA VAL A 242 -3.90 8.43 7.77
C VAL A 242 -5.24 9.02 7.35
N LEU A 243 -6.21 8.17 7.01
CA LEU A 243 -7.50 8.57 6.45
C LEU A 243 -8.67 8.10 7.33
N PRO A 244 -9.61 8.99 7.70
CA PRO A 244 -10.76 8.60 8.51
C PRO A 244 -11.81 7.88 7.66
N VAL A 245 -12.37 6.80 8.19
CA VAL A 245 -13.50 6.10 7.60
C VAL A 245 -14.76 6.39 8.41
N ARG A 246 -15.83 6.76 7.70
CA ARG A 246 -17.16 7.00 8.25
C ARG A 246 -18.06 5.79 8.03
N PRO A 247 -19.09 5.56 8.85
CA PRO A 247 -19.93 4.37 8.69
C PRO A 247 -20.85 4.48 7.47
N GLU A 248 -20.94 3.40 6.69
CA GLU A 248 -22.02 3.19 5.73
C GLU A 248 -23.07 2.28 6.37
N LYS A 249 -24.22 2.86 6.72
CA LYS A 249 -25.26 2.16 7.50
C LYS A 249 -25.62 0.77 6.93
N GLU A 250 -25.80 0.68 5.62
CA GLU A 250 -26.15 -0.60 4.97
C GLU A 250 -25.03 -1.64 5.08
N ILE A 251 -23.76 -1.23 5.09
CA ILE A 251 -22.60 -2.12 5.21
C ILE A 251 -22.43 -2.58 6.65
N GLU A 252 -22.62 -1.69 7.63
CA GLU A 252 -22.59 -2.08 9.05
C GLU A 252 -23.70 -3.08 9.39
N GLU A 253 -24.90 -2.92 8.80
CA GLU A 253 -26.03 -3.83 9.06
C GLU A 253 -25.95 -5.16 8.28
N ASN A 254 -25.40 -5.15 7.06
CA ASN A 254 -25.47 -6.29 6.15
C ASN A 254 -24.12 -6.93 5.81
N GLY A 255 -23.03 -6.37 6.29
CA GLY A 255 -21.66 -6.71 5.91
C GLY A 255 -21.32 -6.30 4.47
N CYS A 256 -20.09 -6.61 4.06
CA CYS A 256 -19.58 -6.30 2.72
C CYS A 256 -20.17 -7.25 1.66
N LYS A 257 -21.38 -6.98 1.16
CA LYS A 257 -21.96 -7.72 0.02
C LYS A 257 -21.33 -7.25 -1.29
N HIS A 258 -21.05 -8.17 -2.22
CA HIS A 258 -20.58 -7.82 -3.56
C HIS A 258 -21.69 -7.07 -4.32
N GLN A 259 -21.46 -5.79 -4.59
CA GLN A 259 -22.13 -5.00 -5.63
C GLN A 259 -21.07 -4.54 -6.60
#